data_AF-A0AAE4V8E8-F1
#
_entry.id   AF-A0AAE4V8E8-F1
#
_cell.length_a   1.000
_cell.length_b   1.000
_cell.length_c   1.000
_cell.angle_alpha   90.00
_cell.angle_beta   90.00
_cell.angle_gamma   90.00
#
_symmetry.space_group_name_H-M   'P 1'
#
loop_
_entity.id
_entity.type
_entity.pdbx_description
1 polymer ?
#
loop_
_entity_poly.entity_id
_entity_poly.type
_entity_poly.pdbx_seq_one_letter_code
_entity_poly.pdbx_strand_id
1 'polypeptide(L)'
;MSYIVDAPLVLARDQEGKVHHCYQGAVIPWLPADLAAHLLELGMVRKVSASEPAEEPKGESDEASGQPLRAAPKADWVDFAVSKGADRDEAEALNKQELIDLYG
;
A
#
# COMPACT_ATOMS: atom_id res chain seq x y z
N MET A 1 -3.43 3.23 19.53
CA MET A 1 -2.63 4.39 19.06
C MET A 1 -1.85 3.89 17.87
N SER A 2 -1.93 4.55 16.72
CA SER A 2 -1.40 4.00 15.47
C SER A 2 0.03 4.50 15.22
N TYR A 3 0.82 3.68 14.55
CA TYR A 3 2.20 3.99 14.19
C TYR A 3 2.41 3.72 12.70
N ILE A 4 3.09 4.61 12.00
CA ILE A 4 3.55 4.38 10.62
C ILE A 4 5.01 3.95 10.65
N VAL A 5 5.37 2.98 9.82
CA VAL A 5 6.75 2.50 9.71
C VAL A 5 7.55 3.42 8.77
N ASP A 6 8.66 3.97 9.26
CA ASP A 6 9.60 4.77 8.46
C ASP A 6 10.81 3.92 8.00
N ALA A 7 11.15 2.84 8.72
CA ALA A 7 12.24 1.96 8.34
C ALA A 7 11.88 1.04 7.16
N PRO A 8 12.87 0.51 6.41
CA PRO A 8 12.62 -0.42 5.29
C PRO A 8 11.83 -1.66 5.69
N LEU A 9 12.08 -2.19 6.89
CA LEU A 9 11.36 -3.33 7.47
C LEU A 9 11.41 -3.26 9.00
N VAL A 10 10.25 -3.48 9.62
CA VAL A 10 10.07 -3.65 11.06
C VAL A 10 9.38 -4.98 11.32
N LEU A 11 9.91 -5.73 12.30
CA LEU A 11 9.28 -6.93 12.83
C LEU A 11 8.43 -6.53 14.04
N ALA A 12 7.12 -6.44 13.85
CA ALA A 12 6.19 -6.02 14.90
C ALA A 12 5.48 -7.24 15.50
N ARG A 13 5.51 -7.37 16.83
CA ARG A 13 4.76 -8.43 17.53
C ARG A 13 3.37 -7.98 17.90
N ASP A 14 2.36 -8.81 17.62
CA ASP A 14 0.99 -8.55 18.06
C ASP A 14 0.75 -9.03 19.50
N GLN A 15 -0.48 -8.87 19.97
CA GLN A 15 -0.91 -9.27 21.32
C GLN A 15 -0.96 -10.79 21.50
N GLU A 16 -1.06 -11.55 20.41
CA GLU A 16 -0.99 -13.02 20.40
C GLU A 16 0.46 -13.53 20.36
N GLY A 17 1.44 -12.63 20.24
CA GLY A 17 2.87 -12.95 20.13
C GLY A 17 3.32 -13.33 18.72
N LYS A 18 2.48 -13.16 17.68
CA LYS A 18 2.89 -13.39 16.29
C LYS A 18 3.69 -12.19 15.77
N VAL A 19 4.72 -12.48 15.00
CA VAL A 19 5.56 -11.46 14.37
C VAL A 19 5.03 -11.16 12.97
N HIS A 20 4.76 -9.89 12.71
CA HIS A 20 4.34 -9.37 11.41
C HIS A 20 5.48 -8.57 10.79
N HIS A 21 5.68 -8.78 9.49
CA HIS A 21 6.63 -8.01 8.70
C HIS A 21 5.94 -6.74 8.22
N CYS A 22 6.33 -5.59 8.76
CA CYS A 22 5.78 -4.30 8.41
C CYS A 22 6.84 -3.50 7.65
N TYR A 23 6.58 -3.25 6.37
CA TYR A 23 7.48 -2.49 5.51
C TYR A 23 7.23 -0.99 5.64
N GLN A 24 8.15 -0.18 5.10
CA GLN A 24 8.03 1.27 5.08
C GLN A 24 6.66 1.73 4.57
N GLY A 25 6.06 2.71 5.25
CA GLY A 25 4.71 3.23 4.98
C GLY A 25 3.57 2.42 5.61
N ALA A 26 3.82 1.21 6.12
CA ALA A 26 2.77 0.41 6.76
C ALA A 26 2.28 1.04 8.07
N VAL A 27 0.96 0.99 8.28
CA VAL A 27 0.32 1.47 9.51
C VAL A 27 0.06 0.29 10.45
N ILE A 28 0.57 0.39 11.67
CA ILE A 28 0.41 -0.60 12.74
C ILE A 28 -0.53 -0.04 13.82
N PRO A 29 -1.81 -0.45 13.85
CA PRO A 29 -2.78 0.04 14.84
C PRO A 29 -2.68 -0.67 16.20
N TRP A 30 -2.03 -1.83 16.24
CA TRP A 30 -2.02 -2.77 17.38
C TRP A 30 -0.67 -2.88 18.10
N LEU A 31 0.28 -1.98 17.80
CA LEU A 31 1.66 -2.08 18.30
C LEU A 31 1.73 -1.98 19.85
N PRO A 32 2.34 -2.97 20.54
CA PRO A 32 2.54 -2.93 21.99
C PRO A 32 3.39 -1.73 22.42
N ALA A 33 3.06 -1.13 23.57
CA ALA A 33 3.66 0.13 24.01
C ALA A 33 5.18 0.04 24.27
N ASP A 34 5.63 -1.10 24.77
CA ASP A 34 7.03 -1.41 25.04
C ASP A 34 7.86 -1.51 23.74
N LEU A 35 7.32 -2.19 22.72
CA LEU A 35 7.96 -2.27 21.41
C LEU A 35 7.87 -0.93 20.65
N ALA A 36 6.74 -0.24 20.77
CA ALA A 36 6.55 1.08 20.18
C ALA A 36 7.56 2.10 20.69
N ALA A 37 7.85 2.11 22.00
CA ALA A 37 8.84 3.02 22.58
C ALA A 37 10.24 2.76 22.00
N HIS A 38 10.63 1.49 21.89
CA HIS A 38 11.92 1.12 21.33
C HIS A 38 12.05 1.48 19.84
N LEU A 39 11.01 1.22 19.05
CA LEU A 39 10.99 1.54 17.63
C LEU A 39 10.95 3.06 17.37
N LEU A 40 10.28 3.83 18.24
CA LEU A 40 10.30 5.30 18.18
C LEU A 40 11.70 5.85 18.49
N GLU A 41 12.37 5.32 19.50
CA GLU A 41 13.73 5.73 19.88
C GLU A 41 14.73 5.49 18.75
N LEU A 42 14.58 4.37 18.05
CA LEU A 42 15.40 4.02 16.89
C LEU A 42 15.01 4.77 15.60
N GLY A 43 13.95 5.59 15.64
CA GLY A 43 13.43 6.29 14.45
C GLY A 43 12.84 5.37 13.39
N MET A 44 12.45 4.15 13.76
CA MET A 44 11.92 3.14 12.84
C MET A 44 10.42 3.29 12.59
N VAL A 45 9.71 3.90 13.54
CA VAL A 45 8.27 4.18 13.43
C VAL A 45 7.98 5.59 13.89
N ARG A 46 6.88 6.17 13.40
CA ARG A 46 6.36 7.47 13.82
C ARG A 46 4.93 7.32 14.31
N LYS A 47 4.57 8.06 15.35
CA LYS A 47 3.23 8.05 15.93
C LYS A 47 2.25 8.84 15.04
N VAL A 48 1.11 8.25 14.74
CA VAL A 48 0.02 8.88 13.99
C VAL A 48 -1.23 8.93 14.87
N SER A 49 -1.75 10.13 15.08
CA SER A 49 -3.01 10.32 15.82
C SER A 49 -4.19 9.88 14.93
N ALA A 50 -5.13 9.16 15.52
CA ALA A 50 -6.24 8.49 14.83
C ALA A 50 -7.35 9.45 14.30
N SER A 51 -6.99 10.62 13.78
CA SER A 51 -7.93 11.60 13.24
C SER A 51 -7.71 11.99 11.79
N GLU A 52 -6.81 11.30 11.08
CA GLU A 52 -6.80 11.30 9.62
C GLU A 52 -6.99 9.85 9.16
N PRO A 53 -8.04 9.56 8.35
CA PRO A 53 -8.11 8.30 7.64
C PRO A 53 -7.01 8.34 6.60
N ALA A 54 -5.81 7.88 7.00
CA ALA A 54 -4.72 7.66 6.07
C ALA A 54 -5.18 6.58 5.09
N GLU A 55 -5.33 7.02 3.83
CA GLU A 55 -5.49 6.21 2.64
C GLU A 55 -4.81 4.85 2.78
N GLU A 56 -5.57 3.83 2.38
CA GLU A 56 -5.07 2.50 2.06
C GLU A 56 -3.72 2.64 1.34
N PRO A 57 -2.64 1.97 1.79
CA PRO A 57 -1.44 1.94 0.98
C PRO A 57 -1.80 1.12 -0.27
N LYS A 58 -2.14 1.82 -1.35
CA LYS A 58 -1.91 1.32 -2.70
C LYS A 58 -0.48 0.82 -2.70
N GLY A 59 -0.34 -0.50 -2.81
CA GLY A 59 0.95 -1.14 -2.94
C GLY A 59 1.60 -0.65 -4.23
N GLU A 60 2.40 0.41 -4.12
CA GLU A 60 3.30 0.81 -5.18
C GLU A 60 4.51 -0.12 -5.09
N SER A 61 4.35 -1.31 -5.66
CA SER A 61 5.49 -2.10 -6.11
C SER A 61 6.07 -1.41 -7.33
N ASP A 62 7.19 -0.75 -7.10
CA ASP A 62 8.37 -0.68 -7.97
C ASP A 62 8.16 -1.23 -9.39
N GLU A 63 7.78 -0.38 -10.35
CA GLU A 63 8.15 -0.57 -11.75
C GLU A 63 8.38 0.81 -12.38
N ALA A 64 9.58 0.98 -12.95
CA ALA A 64 10.05 2.15 -13.67
C ALA A 64 9.28 2.43 -15.00
N SER A 65 7.97 2.18 -15.06
CA SER A 65 7.12 2.43 -16.22
C SER A 65 5.64 2.66 -15.88
N GLY A 66 5.25 2.97 -14.64
CA GLY A 66 3.90 3.46 -14.30
C GLY A 66 2.71 2.57 -14.72
N GLN A 67 2.96 1.32 -15.14
CA GLN A 67 1.94 0.36 -15.53
C GLN A 67 1.49 -0.46 -14.32
N PRO A 68 0.20 -0.78 -14.21
CA PRO A 68 -0.28 -1.70 -13.20
C PRO A 68 0.27 -3.12 -13.45
N LEU A 69 0.48 -3.87 -12.37
CA LEU A 69 0.83 -5.29 -12.45
C LEU A 69 -0.26 -6.08 -13.20
N ARG A 70 0.10 -7.13 -13.96
CA ARG A 70 -0.91 -8.01 -14.59
C ARG A 70 -1.87 -8.65 -13.59
N ALA A 71 -1.44 -8.81 -12.33
CA ALA A 71 -2.28 -9.28 -11.24
C ALA A 71 -3.24 -8.22 -10.68
N ALA A 72 -3.02 -6.92 -10.95
CA ALA A 72 -3.83 -5.81 -10.45
C ALA A 72 -5.32 -5.93 -10.86
N PRO A 73 -6.26 -5.41 -10.07
CA PRO A 73 -7.69 -5.48 -10.40
C PRO A 73 -8.01 -4.68 -11.67
N LYS A 74 -9.15 -4.99 -12.29
CA LYS A 74 -9.61 -4.30 -13.52
C LYS A 74 -9.67 -2.78 -13.33
N ALA A 75 -10.05 -2.31 -12.14
CA ALA A 75 -10.13 -0.88 -11.83
C ALA A 75 -8.78 -0.16 -12.04
N ASP A 76 -7.67 -0.72 -11.55
CA ASP A 76 -6.34 -0.14 -11.76
C ASP A 76 -5.94 -0.14 -13.24
N TRP A 77 -6.36 -1.16 -14.00
CA TRP A 77 -6.15 -1.21 -15.45
C TRP A 77 -7.02 -0.19 -16.22
N VAL A 78 -8.23 0.11 -15.76
CA VAL A 78 -9.10 1.15 -16.32
C VAL A 78 -8.50 2.53 -16.08
N ASP A 79 -8.11 2.85 -14.83
CA ASP A 79 -7.49 4.14 -14.52
C ASP A 79 -6.16 4.33 -15.27
N PHE A 80 -5.41 3.25 -15.49
CA PHE A 80 -4.23 3.28 -16.35
C PHE A 80 -4.55 3.51 -17.84
N ALA A 81 -5.56 2.83 -18.38
CA ALA A 81 -6.02 3.05 -19.75
C ALA A 81 -6.47 4.52 -19.95
N VAL A 82 -7.20 5.07 -18.99
CA VAL A 82 -7.60 6.50 -18.99
C VAL A 82 -6.37 7.41 -18.94
N SER A 83 -5.37 7.07 -18.14
CA SER A 83 -4.10 7.82 -18.10
C SER A 83 -3.32 7.76 -19.43
N LYS A 84 -3.55 6.74 -20.26
CA LYS A 84 -3.03 6.61 -21.63
C LYS A 84 -3.89 7.31 -22.69
N GLY A 85 -5.03 7.89 -22.30
CA GLY A 85 -5.95 8.60 -23.18
C GLY A 85 -7.16 7.80 -23.64
N ALA A 86 -7.44 6.64 -23.02
CA ALA A 86 -8.69 5.93 -23.23
C ALA A 86 -9.87 6.67 -22.58
N ASP A 87 -11.07 6.50 -23.15
CA ASP A 87 -12.29 6.92 -22.48
C ASP A 87 -12.62 5.95 -21.33
N ARG A 88 -13.13 6.50 -20.21
CA ARG A 88 -13.41 5.69 -19.01
C ARG A 88 -14.53 4.69 -19.25
N ASP A 89 -15.59 5.08 -19.95
CA ASP A 89 -16.72 4.20 -20.23
C ASP A 89 -16.32 3.05 -21.17
N GLU A 90 -15.48 3.33 -22.17
CA GLU A 90 -14.90 2.32 -23.06
C GLU A 90 -13.95 1.38 -22.32
N ALA A 91 -13.08 1.91 -21.45
CA ALA A 91 -12.15 1.11 -20.65
C ALA A 91 -12.91 0.22 -19.64
N GLU A 92 -14.01 0.69 -19.07
CA GLU A 92 -14.88 -0.10 -18.20
C GLU A 92 -15.70 -1.14 -18.96
N ALA A 93 -15.99 -0.94 -20.25
CA ALA A 93 -16.62 -1.94 -21.10
C ALA A 93 -15.67 -3.09 -21.44
N LEU A 94 -14.37 -2.81 -21.62
CA LEU A 94 -13.34 -3.80 -21.91
C LEU A 94 -13.09 -4.75 -20.72
N ASN A 95 -12.67 -5.97 -21.01
CA ASN A 95 -12.27 -6.89 -19.95
C ASN A 95 -10.82 -6.64 -19.52
N LYS A 96 -10.44 -7.13 -18.32
CA LYS A 96 -9.08 -6.93 -17.79
C LYS A 96 -7.99 -7.44 -18.74
N GLN A 97 -8.22 -8.55 -19.42
CA GLN A 97 -7.25 -9.13 -20.35
C GLN A 97 -7.05 -8.22 -21.56
N GLU A 98 -8.13 -7.66 -22.11
CA GLU A 98 -8.08 -6.69 -23.21
C GLU A 98 -7.38 -5.39 -22.80
N LEU A 99 -7.61 -4.90 -21.58
CA LEU A 99 -6.90 -3.73 -21.07
C LEU A 99 -5.39 -3.99 -20.92
N ILE A 100 -5.01 -5.21 -20.49
CA ILE A 100 -3.60 -5.63 -20.43
C ILE A 100 -3.00 -5.72 -21.83
N ASP A 101 -3.72 -6.31 -22.79
CA ASP A 101 -3.22 -6.51 -24.15
C ASP A 101 -3.09 -5.19 -24.93
N LEU A 102 -3.93 -4.19 -24.64
CA LEU A 102 -3.93 -2.88 -25.31
C LEU A 102 -2.95 -1.88 -24.68
N TYR A 103 -2.81 -1.89 -23.35
CA TYR A 103 -2.08 -0.84 -22.62
C TYR A 103 -0.84 -1.34 -21.86
N GLY A 104 -0.72 -2.65 -21.62
CA GLY A 104 0.31 -3.25 -20.76
C GLY A 104 1.61 -3.66 -21.46
#